data_AF-A0A6L3VE95-F1
#
_entry.id   AF-A0A6L3VE95-F1
#
_cell.length_a   1.000
_cell.length_b   1.000
_cell.length_c   1.000
_cell.angle_alpha   90.00
_cell.angle_beta   90.00
_cell.angle_gamma   90.00
#
_symmetry.space_group_name_H-M   'P 1'
#
loop_
_entity.id
_entity.type
_entity.pdbx_description
1 polymer ?
#
loop_
_entity_poly.entity_id
_entity_poly.type
_entity_poly.pdbx_seq_one_letter_code
_entity_poly.pdbx_strand_id
1 'polypeptide(L)'
;MPANDRPDRVLIVGRSPGVLVAAVDLLRAGGYSADATNQFDHVLDDYDVTGLDVLVFGGMVPAETKRRLREDVLERNPGVTFVQGLAGIAGLIAAQVRAATSGDALDGGEVVYDAEQRLLRVTLTDPAPVTVEAWWGTSFVPPEPKSASMYVFDDRLDPGTHVIPIPDQVPAEASFAGVTVGSVTRVFTVGPMPAAVTRMAPASAADDRLPEVGRVATSSDDR
;
A
#
# COMPACT_ATOMS: atom_id res chain seq x y z
N MET A 1 23.39 4.26 -9.73
CA MET A 1 22.62 3.58 -10.81
C MET A 1 21.79 4.65 -11.49
N PRO A 2 21.63 4.66 -12.83
CA PRO A 2 20.80 5.68 -13.46
C PRO A 2 19.37 5.50 -12.95
N ALA A 3 18.73 6.60 -12.56
CA ALA A 3 17.30 6.63 -12.31
C ALA A 3 16.61 6.13 -13.59
N ASN A 4 15.76 5.12 -13.48
CA ASN A 4 14.89 4.73 -14.58
C ASN A 4 14.04 5.97 -14.94
N ASP A 5 14.23 6.49 -16.15
CA ASP A 5 13.51 7.66 -16.68
C ASP A 5 12.05 7.33 -17.05
N ARG A 6 11.59 6.13 -16.67
CA ARG A 6 10.21 5.65 -16.84
C ARG A 6 9.51 5.61 -15.48
N PRO A 7 8.23 6.00 -15.41
CA PRO A 7 7.45 5.83 -14.19
C PRO A 7 7.34 4.34 -13.83
N ASP A 8 7.42 4.01 -12.54
CA ASP A 8 7.23 2.65 -12.07
C ASP A 8 5.81 2.17 -12.44
N ARG A 9 5.74 0.96 -13.02
CA ARG A 9 4.50 0.32 -13.46
C ARG A 9 3.93 -0.51 -12.31
N VAL A 10 2.72 -0.16 -11.88
CA VAL A 10 2.06 -0.73 -10.71
C VAL A 10 0.74 -1.35 -11.13
N LEU A 11 0.48 -2.59 -10.71
CA LEU A 11 -0.82 -3.22 -10.86
C LEU A 11 -1.41 -3.55 -9.48
N ILE A 12 -2.65 -3.14 -9.23
CA ILE A 12 -3.39 -3.43 -8.01
C ILE A 12 -4.49 -4.45 -8.32
N VAL A 13 -4.39 -5.64 -7.76
CA VAL A 13 -5.42 -6.66 -7.83
C VAL A 13 -6.17 -6.69 -6.51
N GLY A 14 -7.46 -6.34 -6.52
CA GLY A 14 -8.27 -6.25 -5.31
C GLY A 14 -9.76 -6.34 -5.59
N ARG A 15 -10.59 -6.44 -4.55
CA ARG A 15 -12.04 -6.62 -4.73
C ARG A 15 -12.80 -5.30 -4.87
N SER A 16 -12.40 -4.28 -4.10
CA SER A 16 -13.20 -3.10 -3.78
C SER A 16 -13.08 -2.00 -4.85
N PRO A 17 -14.10 -1.76 -5.69
CA PRO A 17 -14.03 -0.79 -6.78
C PRO A 17 -13.55 0.61 -6.37
N GLY A 18 -14.13 1.17 -5.30
CA GLY A 18 -13.81 2.51 -4.82
C GLY A 18 -12.36 2.63 -4.34
N VAL A 19 -11.87 1.62 -3.62
CA VAL A 19 -10.46 1.58 -3.18
C VAL A 19 -9.51 1.46 -4.36
N LEU A 20 -9.84 0.63 -5.36
CA LEU A 20 -9.00 0.44 -6.54
C LEU A 20 -8.84 1.75 -7.32
N VAL A 21 -9.96 2.42 -7.63
CA VAL A 21 -9.95 3.69 -8.36
C VAL A 21 -9.20 4.76 -7.57
N ALA A 22 -9.51 4.93 -6.28
CA ALA A 22 -8.85 5.92 -5.45
C ALA A 22 -7.33 5.66 -5.30
N ALA A 23 -6.91 4.40 -5.18
CA ALA A 23 -5.49 4.06 -5.09
C ALA A 23 -4.76 4.34 -6.40
N VAL A 24 -5.37 4.02 -7.55
CA VAL A 24 -4.85 4.35 -8.88
C VAL A 24 -4.70 5.86 -9.06
N ASP A 25 -5.71 6.65 -8.68
CA ASP A 25 -5.68 8.11 -8.78
C ASP A 25 -4.53 8.69 -7.94
N LEU A 26 -4.36 8.22 -6.69
CA LEU A 26 -3.27 8.66 -5.81
C LEU A 26 -1.89 8.29 -6.36
N LEU A 27 -1.73 7.09 -6.91
CA LEU A 27 -0.48 6.65 -7.51
C LEU A 27 -0.14 7.44 -8.79
N ARG A 28 -1.12 7.63 -9.68
CA ARG A 28 -0.94 8.43 -10.90
C ARG A 28 -0.61 9.89 -10.57
N ALA A 29 -1.26 10.48 -9.57
CA ALA A 29 -0.90 11.80 -9.07
C ALA A 29 0.53 11.86 -8.49
N GLY A 30 1.02 10.74 -7.95
CA GLY A 30 2.40 10.56 -7.48
C GLY A 30 3.43 10.21 -8.57
N GLY A 31 3.03 10.19 -9.84
CA GLY A 31 3.92 9.94 -10.98
C GLY A 31 4.09 8.47 -11.38
N TYR A 32 3.28 7.55 -10.84
CA TYR A 32 3.32 6.13 -11.20
C TYR A 32 2.44 5.83 -12.43
N SER A 33 2.82 4.82 -13.21
CA SER A 33 1.93 4.20 -14.19
C SER A 33 1.13 3.10 -13.49
N ALA A 34 0.00 3.47 -12.88
CA ALA A 34 -0.77 2.56 -12.06
C ALA A 34 -2.06 2.10 -12.72
N ASP A 35 -2.32 0.80 -12.62
CA ASP A 35 -3.57 0.16 -13.01
C ASP A 35 -4.16 -0.72 -11.92
N ALA A 36 -5.45 -1.02 -12.02
CA ALA A 36 -6.14 -1.86 -11.08
C ALA A 36 -7.22 -2.72 -11.72
N THR A 37 -7.42 -3.91 -11.16
CA THR A 37 -8.48 -4.83 -11.57
C THR A 37 -9.07 -5.62 -10.41
N ASN A 38 -10.36 -5.94 -10.54
CA ASN A 38 -11.03 -6.94 -9.71
C ASN A 38 -11.40 -8.22 -10.46
N GLN A 39 -10.93 -8.38 -11.69
CA GLN A 39 -11.13 -9.55 -12.54
C GLN A 39 -9.97 -10.54 -12.35
N PHE A 40 -9.97 -11.28 -11.23
CA PHE A 40 -8.80 -12.06 -10.80
C PHE A 40 -8.33 -13.13 -11.79
N ASP A 41 -9.26 -13.72 -12.55
CA ASP A 41 -8.94 -14.79 -13.50
C ASP A 41 -8.45 -14.26 -14.85
N HIS A 42 -8.62 -12.97 -15.14
CA HIS A 42 -8.24 -12.33 -16.41
C HIS A 42 -7.00 -11.45 -16.30
N VAL A 43 -6.34 -11.40 -15.13
CA VAL A 43 -5.17 -10.54 -14.89
C VAL A 43 -4.07 -10.75 -15.93
N LEU A 44 -3.78 -11.99 -16.29
CA LEU A 44 -2.71 -12.32 -17.25
C LEU A 44 -3.12 -12.16 -18.72
N ASP A 45 -4.42 -12.02 -18.98
CA ASP A 45 -4.98 -11.78 -20.32
C ASP A 45 -5.05 -10.26 -20.59
N ASP A 46 -5.44 -9.50 -19.57
CA ASP A 46 -5.74 -8.07 -19.67
C ASP A 46 -4.51 -7.17 -19.46
N TYR A 47 -3.48 -7.66 -18.77
CA TYR A 47 -2.31 -6.85 -18.39
C TYR A 47 -0.98 -7.48 -18.82
N ASP A 48 -0.11 -6.65 -19.39
CA ASP A 48 1.29 -7.00 -19.60
C ASP A 48 2.06 -6.99 -18.26
N VAL A 49 2.26 -8.18 -17.70
CA VAL A 49 2.99 -8.37 -16.44
C VAL A 49 4.51 -8.36 -16.58
N THR A 50 5.04 -8.39 -17.81
CA THR A 50 6.49 -8.51 -18.06
C THR A 50 7.26 -7.25 -17.72
N GLY A 51 6.61 -6.09 -17.79
CA GLY A 51 7.22 -4.80 -17.44
C GLY A 51 6.75 -4.22 -16.11
N LEU A 52 6.01 -4.97 -15.29
CA LEU A 52 5.56 -4.50 -13.97
C LEU A 52 6.72 -4.40 -12.99
N ASP A 53 6.77 -3.29 -12.26
CA ASP A 53 7.73 -3.07 -11.18
C ASP A 53 7.11 -3.50 -9.83
N VAL A 54 5.81 -3.25 -9.62
CA VAL A 54 5.08 -3.62 -8.39
C VAL A 54 3.72 -4.27 -8.69
N LEU A 55 3.43 -5.39 -8.04
CA LEU A 55 2.10 -6.02 -8.00
C LEU A 55 1.54 -6.00 -6.57
N VAL A 56 0.41 -5.33 -6.38
CA VAL A 56 -0.28 -5.23 -5.08
C VAL A 56 -1.46 -6.20 -5.03
N PHE A 57 -1.50 -7.05 -4.00
CA PHE A 57 -2.66 -7.90 -3.72
C PHE A 57 -3.50 -7.36 -2.56
N GLY A 58 -4.78 -7.10 -2.81
CA GLY A 58 -5.74 -6.75 -1.77
C GLY A 58 -5.99 -7.89 -0.77
N GLY A 59 -6.43 -7.55 0.44
CA GLY A 59 -6.73 -8.54 1.50
C GLY A 59 -7.81 -9.55 1.12
N MET A 60 -8.77 -9.14 0.30
CA MET A 60 -9.93 -9.95 -0.13
C MET A 60 -9.70 -10.72 -1.44
N VAL A 61 -8.48 -10.74 -1.98
CA VAL A 61 -8.14 -11.66 -3.07
C VAL A 61 -7.95 -13.06 -2.46
N PRO A 62 -8.55 -14.13 -3.01
CA PRO A 62 -8.40 -15.47 -2.47
C PRO A 62 -6.93 -15.92 -2.39
N ALA A 63 -6.59 -16.65 -1.33
CA ALA A 63 -5.20 -17.07 -1.08
C ALA A 63 -4.62 -17.92 -2.22
N GLU A 64 -5.41 -18.85 -2.76
CA GLU A 64 -5.02 -19.68 -3.90
C GLU A 64 -4.76 -18.84 -5.16
N THR A 65 -5.64 -17.86 -5.43
CA THR A 65 -5.48 -16.95 -6.56
C THR A 65 -4.22 -16.09 -6.43
N LYS A 66 -3.91 -15.58 -5.23
CA LYS A 66 -2.64 -14.88 -4.97
C LYS A 66 -1.43 -15.76 -5.25
N ARG A 67 -1.44 -17.01 -4.77
CA ARG A 67 -0.35 -17.96 -4.98
C ARG A 67 -0.14 -18.23 -6.47
N ARG A 68 -1.21 -18.58 -7.19
CA ARG A 68 -1.18 -18.86 -8.63
C ARG A 68 -0.64 -17.65 -9.42
N LEU A 69 -1.23 -16.47 -9.22
CA LEU A 69 -0.77 -15.26 -9.90
C LEU A 69 0.69 -14.92 -9.56
N ARG A 70 1.14 -15.15 -8.33
CA ARG A 70 2.53 -14.91 -7.95
C ARG A 70 3.49 -15.84 -8.69
N GLU A 71 3.16 -17.12 -8.79
CA GLU A 71 3.96 -18.12 -9.52
C GLU A 71 4.02 -17.76 -11.02
N ASP A 72 2.87 -17.53 -11.65
CA ASP A 72 2.78 -17.22 -13.08
C ASP A 72 3.47 -15.90 -13.45
N VAL A 73 3.37 -14.88 -12.60
CA VAL A 73 4.05 -13.60 -12.82
C VAL A 73 5.55 -13.75 -12.63
N LEU A 74 6.02 -14.49 -11.61
CA LEU A 74 7.45 -14.70 -11.38
C LEU A 74 8.13 -15.48 -12.51
N GLU A 75 7.40 -16.39 -13.17
CA GLU A 75 7.92 -17.09 -14.36
C GLU A 75 8.20 -16.11 -15.51
N ARG A 76 7.36 -15.08 -15.66
CA ARG A 76 7.46 -14.08 -16.75
C ARG A 76 8.32 -12.87 -16.39
N ASN A 77 8.34 -12.49 -15.11
CA ASN A 77 9.00 -11.32 -14.57
C ASN A 77 9.55 -11.59 -13.15
N PRO A 78 10.78 -12.12 -13.04
CA PRO A 78 11.41 -12.39 -11.75
C PRO A 78 11.73 -11.14 -10.91
N GLY A 79 11.71 -9.95 -11.53
CA GLY A 79 12.10 -8.69 -10.90
C GLY A 79 10.94 -7.94 -10.21
N VAL A 80 9.70 -8.41 -10.36
CA VAL A 80 8.54 -7.74 -9.78
C VAL A 80 8.56 -7.79 -8.26
N THR A 81 8.16 -6.67 -7.63
CA THR A 81 7.95 -6.62 -6.18
C THR A 81 6.48 -6.88 -5.84
N PHE A 82 6.23 -7.86 -4.98
CA PHE A 82 4.89 -8.17 -4.51
C PHE A 82 4.60 -7.45 -3.19
N VAL A 83 3.49 -6.71 -3.15
CA VAL A 83 3.02 -5.99 -1.96
C VAL A 83 1.67 -6.55 -1.51
N GLN A 84 1.54 -6.90 -0.23
CA GLN A 84 0.24 -7.22 0.35
C GLN A 84 -0.43 -5.91 0.79
N GLY A 85 -1.43 -5.48 0.04
CA GLY A 85 -2.24 -4.31 0.37
C GLY A 85 -2.95 -4.51 1.71
N LEU A 86 -2.78 -3.54 2.60
CA LEU A 86 -3.31 -3.59 3.97
C LEU A 86 -4.63 -2.83 4.08
N ALA A 87 -5.55 -3.40 4.87
CA ALA A 87 -6.83 -2.80 5.30
C ALA A 87 -7.80 -2.28 4.21
N GLY A 88 -7.46 -2.41 2.92
CA GLY A 88 -8.27 -1.84 1.84
C GLY A 88 -8.33 -0.32 1.88
N ILE A 89 -7.25 0.34 2.35
CA ILE A 89 -7.18 1.79 2.45
C ILE A 89 -6.35 2.33 1.29
N ALA A 90 -6.94 3.15 0.41
CA ALA A 90 -6.27 3.63 -0.80
C ALA A 90 -4.97 4.40 -0.50
N GLY A 91 -4.99 5.34 0.46
CA GLY A 91 -3.81 6.11 0.87
C GLY A 91 -2.68 5.24 1.41
N LEU A 92 -3.02 4.21 2.20
CA LEU A 92 -2.07 3.24 2.70
C LEU A 92 -1.47 2.39 1.58
N ILE A 93 -2.29 1.90 0.64
CA ILE A 93 -1.80 1.15 -0.52
C ILE A 93 -0.80 2.00 -1.33
N ALA A 94 -1.13 3.26 -1.59
CA ALA A 94 -0.22 4.18 -2.28
C ALA A 94 1.08 4.41 -1.48
N ALA A 95 1.01 4.50 -0.14
CA ALA A 95 2.20 4.60 0.71
C ALA A 95 3.04 3.31 0.72
N GLN A 96 2.42 2.13 0.69
CA GLN A 96 3.11 0.83 0.60
C GLN A 96 3.83 0.66 -0.73
N VAL A 97 3.22 1.09 -1.84
CA VAL A 97 3.86 1.10 -3.15
C VAL A 97 5.05 2.04 -3.15
N ARG A 98 4.89 3.28 -2.67
CA ARG A 98 6.02 4.23 -2.51
C ARG A 98 7.14 3.64 -1.66
N ALA A 99 6.82 2.93 -0.59
CA ALA A 99 7.82 2.27 0.25
C ALA A 99 8.55 1.13 -0.48
N ALA A 100 7.85 0.40 -1.35
CA ALA A 100 8.42 -0.70 -2.13
C ALA A 100 9.29 -0.22 -3.30
N THR A 101 9.03 0.96 -3.85
CA THR A 101 9.82 1.57 -4.93
C THR A 101 10.86 2.56 -4.44
N SER A 102 10.74 3.07 -3.21
CA SER A 102 11.76 3.90 -2.59
C SER A 102 13.03 3.09 -2.34
N GLY A 103 14.19 3.73 -2.52
CA GLY A 103 15.49 3.10 -2.26
C GLY A 103 15.65 2.58 -0.83
N ASP A 104 16.51 1.58 -0.66
CA ASP A 104 16.63 0.81 0.58
C ASP A 104 17.16 1.60 1.78
N ALA A 105 17.81 2.75 1.58
CA ALA A 105 18.51 3.47 2.64
C ALA A 105 18.10 4.94 2.72
N LEU A 106 17.80 5.39 3.94
CA LEU A 106 18.03 6.77 4.32
C LEU A 106 19.54 6.89 4.49
N ASP A 107 20.20 7.82 3.80
CA ASP A 107 21.67 7.97 3.84
C ASP A 107 22.16 8.24 5.29
N GLY A 108 22.49 7.16 6.01
CA GLY A 108 22.87 7.19 7.43
C GLY A 108 21.72 7.48 8.42
N GLY A 109 20.47 7.51 7.95
CA GLY A 109 19.29 7.74 8.79
C GLY A 109 18.53 6.45 9.16
N GLU A 110 17.60 6.57 10.10
CA GLU A 110 16.75 5.44 10.53
C GLU A 110 15.34 5.95 10.87
N VAL A 111 14.31 5.17 10.54
CA VAL A 111 12.95 5.37 11.04
C VAL A 111 12.49 4.11 11.73
N VAL A 112 12.13 4.23 13.01
CA VAL A 112 11.67 3.12 13.86
C VAL A 112 10.35 3.49 14.49
N TYR A 113 9.43 2.54 14.58
CA TYR A 113 8.21 2.67 15.36
C TYR A 113 8.32 1.86 16.65
N ASP A 114 8.13 2.52 17.80
CA ASP A 114 7.96 1.90 19.11
C ASP A 114 6.47 1.68 19.36
N ALA A 115 6.03 0.41 19.30
CA ALA A 115 4.64 0.04 19.50
C ALA A 115 4.18 0.15 20.97
N GLU A 116 5.09 0.03 21.93
CA GLU A 116 4.76 0.12 23.36
C GLU A 116 4.47 1.58 23.74
N GLN A 117 5.27 2.50 23.22
CA GLN A 117 5.15 3.93 23.51
C GLN A 117 4.33 4.68 22.46
N ARG A 118 4.00 4.04 21.33
CA ARG A 118 3.33 4.65 20.17
C ARG A 118 4.09 5.87 19.63
N LEU A 119 5.41 5.73 19.51
CA LEU A 119 6.31 6.80 19.07
C LEU A 119 7.02 6.41 17.79
N LEU A 120 7.12 7.36 16.86
CA LEU A 120 8.02 7.27 15.72
C LEU A 120 9.33 7.95 16.07
N ARG A 121 10.43 7.22 15.96
CA ARG A 121 11.78 7.76 16.08
C ARG A 121 12.37 7.93 14.69
N VAL A 122 12.69 9.16 14.32
CA VAL A 122 13.29 9.53 13.04
C VAL A 122 14.69 10.07 13.31
N THR A 123 15.71 9.38 12.81
CA THR A 123 17.12 9.80 12.90
C THR A 123 17.59 10.26 11.54
N LEU A 124 18.10 11.49 11.46
CA LEU A 124 18.57 12.12 10.23
C LEU A 124 20.03 12.56 10.37
N THR A 125 20.81 12.39 9.30
CA THR A 125 22.18 12.89 9.14
C THR A 125 22.21 14.32 8.58
N ASP A 126 21.28 14.62 7.69
CA ASP A 126 21.10 15.92 7.04
C ASP A 126 19.67 16.44 7.22
N PRO A 127 19.44 17.76 7.17
CA PRO A 127 18.09 18.29 7.29
C PRO A 127 17.23 17.86 6.10
N ALA A 128 16.05 17.31 6.36
CA ALA A 128 15.17 16.73 5.35
C ALA A 128 13.69 17.05 5.62
N PRO A 129 12.85 17.19 4.57
CA PRO A 129 11.40 17.23 4.75
C PRO A 129 10.91 15.88 5.26
N VAL A 130 10.09 15.90 6.31
CA VAL A 130 9.49 14.72 6.92
C VAL A 130 7.99 14.89 7.00
N THR A 131 7.27 13.93 6.42
CA THR A 131 5.81 13.86 6.52
C THR A 131 5.43 12.53 7.16
N VAL A 132 4.58 12.59 8.18
CA VAL A 132 3.97 11.44 8.85
C VAL A 132 2.47 11.51 8.64
N GLU A 133 1.93 10.52 7.94
CA GLU A 133 0.49 10.36 7.76
C GLU A 133 0.03 9.07 8.43
N ALA A 134 -1.06 9.12 9.17
CA ALA A 134 -1.70 7.97 9.78
C ALA A 134 -3.00 7.63 9.05
N TRP A 135 -3.30 6.34 8.92
CA TRP A 135 -4.54 5.82 8.35
C TRP A 135 -5.15 4.77 9.28
N TRP A 136 -6.47 4.71 9.35
CA TRP A 136 -7.15 3.63 10.07
C TRP A 136 -8.50 3.29 9.45
N GLY A 137 -8.91 2.04 9.63
CA GLY A 137 -10.25 1.60 9.22
C GLY A 137 -11.31 2.13 10.16
N THR A 138 -12.40 2.65 9.60
CA THR A 138 -13.61 3.04 10.34
C THR A 138 -14.76 2.06 10.10
N SER A 139 -14.70 1.28 9.01
CA SER A 139 -15.60 0.16 8.75
C SER A 139 -14.94 -0.85 7.82
N PHE A 140 -15.13 -2.15 8.08
CA PHE A 140 -14.64 -3.24 7.24
C PHE A 140 -15.78 -4.05 6.62
N VAL A 141 -17.00 -3.49 6.64
CA VAL A 141 -18.18 -4.15 6.09
C VAL A 141 -18.10 -4.14 4.56
N PRO A 142 -18.16 -5.31 3.89
CA PRO A 142 -18.20 -5.38 2.43
C PRO A 142 -19.40 -4.63 1.84
N PRO A 143 -19.34 -4.19 0.57
CA PRO A 143 -18.25 -4.42 -0.37
C PRO A 143 -17.06 -3.46 -0.22
N GLU A 144 -17.27 -2.29 0.39
CA GLU A 144 -16.30 -1.19 0.45
C GLU A 144 -15.91 -0.89 1.90
N PRO A 145 -14.63 -1.11 2.28
CA PRO A 145 -14.15 -0.65 3.57
C PRO A 145 -14.15 0.89 3.60
N LYS A 146 -14.35 1.44 4.80
CA LYS A 146 -14.23 2.87 5.08
C LYS A 146 -13.00 3.11 5.93
N SER A 147 -12.37 4.24 5.70
CA SER A 147 -11.16 4.66 6.42
C SER A 147 -11.18 6.14 6.72
N ALA A 148 -10.29 6.53 7.62
CA ALA A 148 -9.93 7.91 7.85
C ALA A 148 -8.40 8.05 7.85
N SER A 149 -7.93 9.28 7.68
CA SER A 149 -6.51 9.61 7.72
C SER A 149 -6.26 10.94 8.41
N MET A 150 -5.02 11.16 8.82
CA MET A 150 -4.57 12.40 9.46
C MET A 150 -3.07 12.57 9.24
N TYR A 151 -2.65 13.80 8.90
CA TYR A 151 -1.24 14.18 9.01
C TYR A 151 -0.89 14.37 10.48
N VAL A 152 0.03 13.53 10.97
CA VAL A 152 0.57 13.60 12.33
C VAL A 152 1.70 14.62 12.40
N PHE A 153 2.48 14.73 11.33
CA PHE A 153 3.60 15.66 11.22
C PHE A 153 3.83 16.01 9.75
N ASP A 154 4.14 17.26 9.45
CA ASP A 154 4.51 17.70 8.11
C ASP A 154 5.39 18.95 8.22
N ASP A 155 6.70 18.74 8.32
CA ASP A 155 7.68 19.83 8.41
C ASP A 155 9.09 19.34 8.04
N ARG A 156 10.04 20.26 7.96
CA ARG A 156 11.45 19.95 7.83
C ARG A 156 12.08 19.70 9.20
N LEU A 157 12.79 18.57 9.33
CA LEU A 157 13.56 18.23 10.53
C LEU A 157 15.04 18.49 10.29
N ASP A 158 15.72 19.02 11.32
CA ASP A 158 17.17 19.19 11.35
C ASP A 158 17.90 17.85 11.56
N PRO A 159 19.23 17.79 11.39
CA PRO A 159 20.01 16.61 11.76
C PRO A 159 19.82 16.21 13.23
N GLY A 160 19.78 14.90 13.49
CA GLY A 160 19.63 14.35 14.84
C GLY A 160 18.48 13.35 14.97
N THR A 161 18.16 12.99 16.21
CA THR A 161 17.06 12.08 16.54
C THR A 161 15.83 12.87 16.98
N HIS A 162 14.73 12.64 16.30
CA HIS A 162 13.43 13.26 16.56
C HIS A 162 12.42 12.21 16.97
N VAL A 163 11.53 12.59 17.90
CA VAL A 163 10.46 11.72 18.40
C VAL A 163 9.13 12.37 18.05
N ILE A 164 8.32 11.64 17.29
CA ILE A 164 7.00 12.08 16.84
C ILE A 164 5.97 11.15 17.47
N PRO A 165 5.16 11.62 18.44
CA PRO A 165 4.14 10.80 19.07
C PRO A 165 2.96 10.56 18.12
N ILE A 166 2.46 9.33 18.07
CA ILE A 166 1.21 9.03 17.38
C ILE A 166 0.04 9.48 18.27
N PRO A 167 -0.82 10.40 17.82
CA PRO A 167 -1.91 10.93 18.64
C PRO A 167 -2.93 9.84 19.03
N ASP A 168 -3.61 10.03 20.16
CA ASP A 168 -4.65 9.12 20.65
C ASP A 168 -5.89 9.06 19.74
N GLN A 169 -6.07 10.05 18.88
CA GLN A 169 -7.10 10.06 17.83
C GLN A 169 -6.89 8.93 16.81
N VAL A 170 -5.65 8.46 16.63
CA VAL A 170 -5.34 7.29 15.81
C VAL A 170 -5.65 6.04 16.65
N PRO A 171 -6.59 5.18 16.27
CA PRO A 171 -6.98 4.03 17.09
C PRO A 171 -5.82 3.05 17.35
N ALA A 172 -5.95 2.22 18.38
CA ALA A 172 -5.01 1.15 18.71
C ALA A 172 -5.22 -0.13 17.87
N GLU A 173 -6.28 -0.19 17.07
CA GLU A 173 -6.56 -1.31 16.16
C GLU A 173 -6.74 -0.80 14.74
N ALA A 174 -6.39 -1.65 13.77
CA ALA A 174 -6.58 -1.41 12.34
C ALA A 174 -6.01 -0.06 11.87
N SER A 175 -4.86 0.33 12.42
CA SER A 175 -4.23 1.62 12.19
C SER A 175 -2.79 1.47 11.73
N PHE A 176 -2.36 2.42 10.91
CA PHE A 176 -1.11 2.37 10.17
C PHE A 176 -0.52 3.77 10.09
N ALA A 177 0.80 3.87 9.96
CA ALA A 177 1.51 5.12 9.78
C ALA A 177 2.51 5.01 8.64
N GLY A 178 2.58 6.04 7.80
CA GLY A 178 3.54 6.19 6.74
C GLY A 178 4.44 7.36 7.06
N VAL A 179 5.75 7.13 7.09
CA VAL A 179 6.77 8.16 7.28
C VAL A 179 7.49 8.34 5.96
N THR A 180 7.45 9.54 5.41
CA THR A 180 8.23 9.92 4.22
C THR A 180 9.31 10.89 4.64
N VAL A 181 10.56 10.57 4.34
CA VAL A 181 11.74 11.41 4.57
C VAL A 181 12.40 11.64 3.21
N GLY A 182 12.29 12.85 2.67
CA GLY A 182 12.70 13.12 1.29
C GLY A 182 11.97 12.22 0.30
N SER A 183 12.72 11.36 -0.41
CA SER A 183 12.18 10.39 -1.37
C SER A 183 11.92 8.99 -0.80
N VAL A 184 12.24 8.76 0.47
CA VAL A 184 12.14 7.43 1.10
C VAL A 184 10.87 7.35 1.93
N THR A 185 10.04 6.34 1.68
CA THR A 185 8.82 6.08 2.46
C THR A 185 8.95 4.78 3.24
N ARG A 186 8.52 4.79 4.51
CA ARG A 186 8.37 3.61 5.35
C ARG A 186 6.95 3.52 5.86
N VAL A 187 6.40 2.31 5.92
CA VAL A 187 5.04 2.06 6.41
C VAL A 187 5.10 1.13 7.61
N PHE A 188 4.36 1.47 8.66
CA PHE A 188 4.30 0.76 9.93
C PHE A 188 2.85 0.41 10.28
N THR A 189 2.66 -0.77 10.87
CA THR A 189 1.41 -1.12 11.54
C THR A 189 1.44 -0.53 12.95
N VAL A 190 0.56 0.43 13.22
CA VAL A 190 0.41 1.07 14.54
C VAL A 190 -0.45 0.23 15.45
N GLY A 191 -1.56 -0.27 14.90
CA GLY A 191 -2.53 -1.10 15.59
C GLY A 191 -2.85 -2.34 14.76
N PRO A 192 -2.81 -3.56 15.34
CA PRO A 192 -3.03 -4.78 14.57
C PRO A 192 -4.43 -4.81 13.97
N MET A 193 -4.57 -5.51 12.84
CA MET A 193 -5.89 -5.77 12.26
C MET A 193 -6.73 -6.63 13.21
N PRO A 194 -8.02 -6.27 13.43
CA PRO A 194 -8.90 -7.09 14.26
C PRO A 194 -9.03 -8.51 13.71
N ALA A 195 -8.97 -9.50 14.60
CA ALA A 195 -9.03 -10.91 14.21
C ALA A 195 -10.34 -11.31 13.50
N ALA A 196 -11.41 -10.52 13.67
CA ALA A 196 -12.67 -10.72 12.94
C ALA A 196 -12.50 -10.42 11.44
N VAL A 197 -11.73 -9.39 11.09
CA VAL A 197 -11.50 -8.97 9.69
C VAL A 197 -10.55 -9.94 9.00
N THR A 198 -9.51 -10.42 9.69
CA THR A 198 -8.59 -11.41 9.11
C THR A 198 -9.28 -12.73 8.76
N ARG A 199 -10.31 -13.12 9.53
CA ARG A 199 -11.15 -14.31 9.25
C ARG A 199 -12.10 -14.16 8.06
N MET A 200 -12.30 -12.94 7.56
CA MET A 200 -13.15 -12.69 6.39
C MET A 200 -12.40 -12.89 5.08
N ALA A 201 -11.07 -13.04 5.11
CA ALA A 201 -10.29 -13.31 3.90
C ALA A 201 -10.81 -14.61 3.23
N PRO A 202 -11.17 -14.56 1.94
CA PRO A 202 -11.70 -15.72 1.25
C PRO A 202 -10.62 -16.79 1.09
N ALA A 203 -10.98 -18.03 1.39
CA ALA A 203 -10.06 -19.16 1.26
C ALA A 203 -9.87 -19.57 -0.22
N SER A 204 -10.92 -19.44 -1.03
CA SER A 204 -10.94 -19.78 -2.46
C SER A 204 -11.78 -18.80 -3.27
N ALA A 205 -11.67 -18.87 -4.59
CA ALA A 205 -12.46 -18.04 -5.51
C ALA A 205 -13.96 -18.38 -5.50
N ALA A 206 -14.34 -19.56 -5.01
CA ALA A 206 -15.73 -20.01 -4.86
C ALA A 206 -16.37 -19.60 -3.51
N ASP A 207 -15.72 -18.68 -2.77
CA ASP A 207 -16.21 -18.20 -1.49
C ASP A 207 -17.31 -17.11 -1.68
N ASP A 208 -18.56 -17.57 -1.71
CA ASP A 208 -19.75 -16.74 -1.95
C ASP A 208 -20.21 -15.92 -0.73
N ARG A 209 -19.42 -15.89 0.36
CA ARG A 209 -19.80 -15.15 1.58
C ARG A 209 -19.77 -13.63 1.40
N LEU A 210 -19.26 -13.14 0.27
CA LEU A 210 -19.06 -11.72 -0.01
C LEU A 210 -19.97 -11.27 -1.16
N PRO A 211 -20.56 -10.07 -1.06
CA PRO A 211 -21.48 -9.55 -2.08
C PRO A 211 -20.76 -9.36 -3.42
N GLU A 212 -21.52 -9.50 -4.52
CA GLU A 212 -21.05 -9.14 -5.86
C GLU A 212 -20.70 -7.65 -5.93
N VAL A 213 -19.69 -7.33 -6.73
CA VAL A 213 -19.20 -5.97 -6.94
C VAL A 213 -19.09 -5.69 -8.44
N GLY A 214 -19.28 -4.43 -8.84
CA GLY A 214 -19.12 -4.02 -10.23
C GLY A 214 -17.70 -4.28 -10.73
N ARG A 215 -17.56 -4.68 -12.01
CA ARG A 215 -16.25 -4.96 -12.61
C ARG A 215 -15.43 -3.67 -12.74
N VAL A 216 -14.15 -3.76 -12.42
CA VAL A 216 -13.16 -2.69 -12.57
C VAL A 216 -11.95 -3.25 -13.28
N ALA A 217 -11.54 -2.56 -14.34
CA ALA A 217 -10.27 -2.71 -15.03
C ALA A 217 -9.88 -1.30 -15.51
N THR A 218 -8.73 -0.81 -15.07
CA THR A 218 -8.17 0.47 -15.56
C THR A 218 -7.00 0.20 -16.50
N SER A 219 -6.74 1.11 -17.44
CA SER A 219 -5.53 1.13 -18.26
C SER A 219 -4.82 2.47 -18.12
N SER A 220 -3.49 2.44 -18.13
CA SER A 220 -2.62 3.62 -18.17
C SER A 220 -2.54 4.21 -19.58
N ASP A 221 -2.87 3.42 -20.62
CA ASP A 221 -2.77 3.78 -22.03
C ASP A 221 -4.01 4.56 -22.56
N ASP A 222 -5.06 4.70 -21.77
CA ASP A 222 -6.30 5.41 -22.14
C ASP A 222 -6.19 6.95 -22.02
N ARG A 223 -5.02 7.53 -22.35
CA ARG A 223 -4.81 8.99 -22.29
C ARG A 223 -4.40 9.61 -23.62
#